data_AF-G5K1I0-F1
#
_entry.id   AF-G5K1I0-F1
#
_cell.length_a   1.000
_cell.length_b   1.000
_cell.length_c   1.000
_cell.angle_alpha   90.00
_cell.angle_beta   90.00
_cell.angle_gamma   90.00
#
_symmetry.space_group_name_H-M   'P 1'
#
loop_
_entity.id
_entity.type
_entity.pdbx_description
1 polymer ?
#
loop_
_entity_poly.entity_id
_entity_poly.type
_entity_poly.pdbx_seq_one_letter_code
_entity_poly.pdbx_strand_id
1 'polypeptide(L)'
;MPKVKGVYKDGLRVVSPLRTWSDDFSFATLGIPALRNDFQDSKYMQTHYHTQFDNEETYNEKALRYHQNLYGLLGIYHDQTARLPLDFSERFKALKASLKSDSDMAPKDQYQSLIQKLDQANKTAQKVAKKAKAINKDYQILKAKNPEKASQLMADQVSQNQELLAIFKKAESQLVKLTWEDEPIFAHEHSQNNIQALEKARDLLQKGKAQEALDQELYKVDNNWYAYDFDKEVYNYFTDYVLKPGKEKLLWGTGKIVSHRDLYDLIASLKGKANNKSKDFKDEIAVIDQAIADEKAVLKVSLTQEMEVIASLEAELNKIN
;
A
#
# COMPACT_ATOMS: atom_id res chain seq x y z
N MET A 1 -1.94 -3.82 25.13
CA MET A 1 -2.73 -4.88 24.47
C MET A 1 -3.20 -5.88 25.52
N PRO A 2 -4.48 -6.28 25.53
CA PRO A 2 -4.98 -7.28 26.46
C PRO A 2 -4.25 -8.62 26.26
N LYS A 3 -3.82 -9.25 27.36
CA LYS A 3 -3.24 -10.60 27.33
C LYS A 3 -4.39 -11.61 27.34
N VAL A 4 -4.55 -12.37 26.27
CA VAL A 4 -5.43 -13.55 26.29
C VAL A 4 -4.63 -14.77 25.87
N LYS A 5 -4.44 -15.68 26.81
CA LYS A 5 -3.66 -16.91 26.63
C LYS A 5 -4.41 -17.86 25.70
N GLY A 6 -3.75 -18.31 24.63
CA GLY A 6 -4.25 -19.40 23.78
C GLY A 6 -5.30 -19.02 22.72
N VAL A 7 -5.45 -17.73 22.39
CA VAL A 7 -6.29 -17.30 21.24
C VAL A 7 -5.47 -17.24 19.96
N TYR A 8 -4.36 -16.48 19.95
CA TYR A 8 -3.41 -16.44 18.83
C TYR A 8 -2.11 -17.11 19.23
N LYS A 9 -1.77 -18.24 18.60
CA LYS A 9 -0.59 -19.04 18.92
C LYS A 9 0.72 -18.29 18.62
N ASP A 10 0.72 -17.52 17.54
CA ASP A 10 1.91 -16.81 17.04
C ASP A 10 1.99 -15.35 17.49
N GLY A 11 1.07 -14.94 18.38
CA GLY A 11 0.98 -13.57 18.88
C GLY A 11 0.26 -12.61 17.92
N LEU A 12 0.63 -11.34 17.97
CA LEU A 12 -0.01 -10.26 17.21
C LEU A 12 1.00 -9.61 16.28
N ARG A 13 0.61 -9.40 15.03
CA ARG A 13 1.37 -8.63 14.03
C ARG A 13 0.60 -7.36 13.68
N VAL A 14 1.33 -6.27 13.48
CA VAL A 14 0.77 -5.03 12.91
C VAL A 14 1.15 -4.98 11.44
N VAL A 15 0.17 -4.79 10.56
CA VAL A 15 0.36 -4.65 9.11
C VAL A 15 -0.07 -3.23 8.72
N SER A 16 0.75 -2.53 7.94
CA SER A 16 0.48 -1.19 7.42
C SER A 16 1.12 -1.04 6.04
N PRO A 17 0.44 -0.46 5.04
CA PRO A 17 -0.94 0.03 5.05
C PRO A 17 -2.01 -1.06 5.28
N LEU A 18 -3.24 -0.62 5.53
CA LEU A 18 -4.42 -1.50 5.50
C LEU A 18 -4.61 -2.05 4.09
N ARG A 19 -5.10 -3.30 3.97
CA ARG A 19 -5.44 -3.88 2.67
C ARG A 19 -6.86 -3.50 2.25
N THR A 20 -7.14 -3.68 0.98
CA THR A 20 -8.34 -3.21 0.26
C THR A 20 -9.61 -4.03 0.51
N TRP A 21 -9.50 -5.21 1.12
CA TRP A 21 -10.60 -6.18 1.25
C TRP A 21 -11.63 -5.86 2.35
N SER A 22 -11.67 -4.62 2.85
CA SER A 22 -12.59 -4.19 3.90
C SER A 22 -12.71 -2.66 3.92
N ASP A 23 -13.75 -2.14 4.56
CA ASP A 23 -14.14 -0.73 4.51
C ASP A 23 -13.10 0.22 5.12
N ASP A 24 -12.23 -0.28 5.99
CA ASP A 24 -11.16 0.48 6.66
C ASP A 24 -10.18 1.12 5.66
N PHE A 25 -9.95 0.52 4.49
CA PHE A 25 -9.14 1.14 3.44
C PHE A 25 -9.81 2.42 2.89
N SER A 26 -11.12 2.38 2.66
CA SER A 26 -11.89 3.54 2.19
C SER A 26 -11.88 4.66 3.23
N PHE A 27 -11.98 4.33 4.52
CA PHE A 27 -11.85 5.31 5.59
C PHE A 27 -10.44 5.92 5.65
N ALA A 28 -9.39 5.10 5.56
CA ALA A 28 -8.00 5.55 5.59
C ALA A 28 -7.66 6.49 4.44
N THR A 29 -8.04 6.11 3.22
CA THR A 29 -7.81 6.94 2.02
C THR A 29 -8.57 8.28 2.03
N LEU A 30 -9.67 8.36 2.81
CA LEU A 30 -10.42 9.60 3.03
C LEU A 30 -9.86 10.46 4.20
N GLY A 31 -8.86 9.98 4.92
CA GLY A 31 -8.18 10.71 5.99
C GLY A 31 -8.60 10.33 7.40
N ILE A 32 -9.29 9.19 7.58
CA ILE A 32 -9.66 8.66 8.89
C ILE A 32 -8.70 7.52 9.24
N PRO A 33 -7.77 7.69 10.21
CA PRO A 33 -6.91 6.61 10.66
C PRO A 33 -7.74 5.40 11.09
N ALA A 34 -7.50 4.27 10.45
CA ALA A 34 -8.27 3.06 10.65
C ALA A 34 -7.37 1.89 11.07
N LEU A 35 -7.98 0.91 11.74
CA LEU A 35 -7.31 -0.25 12.32
C LEU A 35 -8.27 -1.44 12.17
N ARG A 36 -7.79 -2.56 11.64
CA ARG A 36 -8.54 -3.82 11.61
C ARG A 36 -7.71 -4.98 12.13
N ASN A 37 -8.37 -6.05 12.53
CA ASN A 37 -7.71 -7.33 12.72
C ASN A 37 -7.55 -8.02 11.37
N ASP A 38 -6.41 -8.67 11.18
CA ASP A 38 -6.14 -9.51 10.01
C ASP A 38 -6.25 -10.98 10.41
N PHE A 39 -6.90 -11.78 9.57
CA PHE A 39 -7.07 -13.24 9.73
C PHE A 39 -6.77 -14.00 8.44
N GLN A 40 -6.17 -13.34 7.44
CA GLN A 40 -5.99 -13.86 6.08
C GLN A 40 -5.15 -15.16 6.02
N ASP A 41 -4.16 -15.31 6.89
CA ASP A 41 -3.29 -16.50 6.92
C ASP A 41 -3.84 -17.64 7.80
N SER A 42 -5.06 -17.49 8.34
CA SER A 42 -5.65 -18.49 9.23
C SER A 42 -6.21 -19.68 8.47
N LYS A 43 -6.14 -20.88 9.08
CA LYS A 43 -6.82 -22.08 8.55
C LYS A 43 -8.32 -21.83 8.31
N TYR A 44 -8.92 -20.92 9.07
CA TYR A 44 -10.32 -20.54 8.92
C TYR A 44 -10.64 -20.02 7.52
N MET A 45 -9.79 -19.17 6.95
CA MET A 45 -9.95 -18.63 5.60
C MET A 45 -10.05 -19.71 4.52
N GLN A 46 -9.33 -20.81 4.71
CA GLN A 46 -9.26 -21.90 3.74
C GLN A 46 -10.39 -22.93 3.90
N THR A 47 -11.05 -22.96 5.06
CA THR A 47 -11.94 -24.08 5.42
C THR A 47 -13.38 -23.66 5.76
N HIS A 48 -13.62 -22.41 6.17
CA HIS A 48 -14.93 -21.95 6.65
C HIS A 48 -15.37 -20.64 6.00
N TYR A 49 -14.46 -19.67 5.81
CA TYR A 49 -14.80 -18.34 5.30
C TYR A 49 -15.60 -18.39 3.98
N HIS A 50 -16.71 -17.63 3.92
CA HIS A 50 -17.64 -17.60 2.78
C HIS A 50 -18.24 -18.98 2.39
N THR A 51 -18.33 -19.92 3.33
CA THR A 51 -19.01 -21.21 3.15
C THR A 51 -20.13 -21.39 4.18
N GLN A 52 -20.98 -22.39 3.97
CA GLN A 52 -22.01 -22.81 4.93
C GLN A 52 -21.45 -23.35 6.26
N PHE A 53 -20.13 -23.61 6.32
CA PHE A 53 -19.46 -24.07 7.53
C PHE A 53 -19.13 -22.90 8.48
N ASP A 54 -19.17 -21.64 8.01
CA ASP A 54 -19.16 -20.46 8.88
C ASP A 54 -20.53 -20.31 9.56
N ASN A 55 -20.70 -21.00 10.69
CA ASN A 55 -21.95 -21.05 11.43
C ASN A 55 -21.69 -21.01 12.95
N GLU A 56 -22.73 -21.18 13.75
CA GLU A 56 -22.64 -21.08 15.22
C GLU A 56 -21.60 -22.03 15.85
N GLU A 57 -21.28 -23.15 15.22
CA GLU A 57 -20.29 -24.10 15.73
C GLU A 57 -18.84 -23.57 15.64
N THR A 58 -18.58 -22.59 14.75
CA THR A 58 -17.24 -21.95 14.64
C THR A 58 -17.01 -20.86 15.68
N TYR A 59 -18.03 -20.54 16.49
CA TYR A 59 -17.97 -19.54 17.53
C TYR A 59 -16.83 -19.82 18.52
N ASN A 60 -16.05 -18.77 18.82
CA ASN A 60 -15.00 -18.82 19.82
C ASN A 60 -15.15 -17.65 20.81
N GLU A 61 -15.70 -17.93 22.00
CA GLU A 61 -15.89 -16.92 23.04
C GLU A 61 -14.59 -16.21 23.41
N LYS A 62 -13.46 -16.93 23.46
CA LYS A 62 -12.17 -16.33 23.85
C LYS A 62 -11.69 -15.33 22.80
N ALA A 63 -11.87 -15.64 21.52
CA ALA A 63 -11.53 -14.74 20.41
C ALA A 63 -12.47 -13.52 20.41
N LEU A 64 -13.78 -13.72 20.56
CA LEU A 64 -14.74 -12.63 20.67
C LEU A 64 -14.41 -11.69 21.83
N ARG A 65 -14.19 -12.24 23.03
CA ARG A 65 -13.84 -11.46 24.24
C ARG A 65 -12.51 -10.74 24.07
N TYR A 66 -11.54 -11.37 23.41
CA TYR A 66 -10.27 -10.70 23.07
C TYR A 66 -10.52 -9.47 22.19
N HIS A 67 -11.29 -9.61 21.11
CA HIS A 67 -11.57 -8.50 20.19
C HIS A 67 -12.39 -7.38 20.84
N GLN A 68 -13.41 -7.72 21.62
CA GLN A 68 -14.19 -6.75 22.39
C GLN A 68 -13.29 -5.95 23.34
N ASN A 69 -12.42 -6.63 24.08
CA ASN A 69 -11.47 -5.97 24.96
C ASN A 69 -10.46 -5.13 24.17
N LEU A 70 -9.94 -5.64 23.06
CA LEU A 70 -8.97 -4.93 22.25
C LEU A 70 -9.54 -3.61 21.72
N TYR A 71 -10.67 -3.68 20.99
CA TYR A 71 -11.28 -2.49 20.41
C TYR A 71 -11.87 -1.55 21.47
N GLY A 72 -12.47 -2.09 22.53
CA GLY A 72 -12.96 -1.28 23.65
C GLY A 72 -11.83 -0.51 24.33
N LEU A 73 -10.70 -1.17 24.61
CA LEU A 73 -9.53 -0.52 25.22
C LEU A 73 -8.86 0.47 24.27
N LEU A 74 -8.83 0.20 22.96
CA LEU A 74 -8.33 1.16 21.96
C LEU A 74 -9.22 2.39 21.90
N GLY A 75 -10.55 2.22 21.87
CA GLY A 75 -11.50 3.33 21.91
C GLY A 75 -11.33 4.20 23.14
N ILE A 76 -11.26 3.58 24.33
CA ILE A 76 -10.98 4.28 25.60
C ILE A 76 -9.62 4.97 25.55
N TYR A 77 -8.58 4.31 25.03
CA TYR A 77 -7.24 4.90 24.94
C TYR A 77 -7.25 6.15 24.06
N HIS A 78 -7.86 6.09 22.87
CA HIS A 78 -7.90 7.22 21.94
C HIS A 78 -8.77 8.37 22.45
N ASP A 79 -9.92 8.09 23.07
CA ASP A 79 -10.76 9.09 23.76
C ASP A 79 -9.97 9.82 24.88
N GLN A 80 -9.00 9.13 25.45
CA GLN A 80 -8.14 9.64 26.51
C GLN A 80 -6.82 10.24 26.00
N THR A 81 -6.74 10.63 24.74
CA THR A 81 -5.60 11.40 24.21
C THR A 81 -5.98 12.85 23.93
N ALA A 82 -5.18 13.80 24.40
CA ALA A 82 -5.34 15.21 24.04
C ALA A 82 -4.82 15.47 22.61
N ARG A 83 -3.73 14.80 22.22
CA ARG A 83 -3.13 14.88 20.89
C ARG A 83 -3.16 13.52 20.19
N LEU A 84 -3.59 13.49 18.93
CA LEU A 84 -3.65 12.26 18.16
C LEU A 84 -2.27 11.57 18.09
N PRO A 85 -2.16 10.29 18.47
CA PRO A 85 -0.89 9.57 18.55
C PRO A 85 -0.46 9.01 17.18
N LEU A 86 -0.47 9.83 16.12
CA LEU A 86 -0.05 9.43 14.78
C LEU A 86 1.47 9.45 14.63
N ASP A 87 2.01 8.41 13.99
CA ASP A 87 3.44 8.25 13.72
C ASP A 87 3.69 7.93 12.25
N PHE A 88 4.16 8.94 11.51
CA PHE A 88 4.46 8.84 10.08
C PHE A 88 5.81 8.18 9.78
N SER A 89 6.64 7.95 10.80
CA SER A 89 8.00 7.43 10.62
C SER A 89 7.98 6.02 10.02
N GLU A 90 7.02 5.19 10.42
CA GLU A 90 6.87 3.83 9.87
C GLU A 90 6.57 3.84 8.37
N ARG A 91 5.74 4.79 7.90
CA ARG A 91 5.44 4.96 6.48
C ARG A 91 6.68 5.36 5.68
N PHE A 92 7.46 6.32 6.19
CA PHE A 92 8.68 6.77 5.51
C PHE A 92 9.77 5.68 5.49
N LYS A 93 9.88 4.89 6.56
CA LYS A 93 10.76 3.71 6.58
C LYS A 93 10.32 2.66 5.57
N ALA A 94 9.03 2.38 5.48
CA ALA A 94 8.48 1.43 4.50
C ALA A 94 8.78 1.90 3.06
N LEU A 95 8.53 3.17 2.75
CA LEU A 95 8.84 3.74 1.42
C LEU A 95 10.34 3.64 1.12
N LYS A 96 11.20 3.95 2.09
CA LYS A 96 12.64 3.83 1.90
C LYS A 96 13.08 2.36 1.68
N ALA A 97 12.44 1.42 2.37
CA ALA A 97 12.79 0.00 2.31
C ALA A 97 12.34 -0.67 0.99
N SER A 98 11.36 -0.13 0.28
CA SER A 98 10.88 -0.65 -1.01
C SER A 98 11.71 -0.19 -2.22
N LEU A 99 12.63 0.77 -2.04
CA LEU A 99 13.50 1.27 -3.11
C LEU A 99 14.54 0.23 -3.53
N LYS A 100 14.60 -0.08 -4.83
CA LYS A 100 15.64 -0.93 -5.43
C LYS A 100 16.77 -0.05 -6.02
N SER A 101 17.40 0.78 -5.17
CA SER A 101 18.31 1.86 -5.59
C SER A 101 19.62 1.43 -6.24
N ASP A 102 20.00 0.15 -6.10
CA ASP A 102 21.20 -0.41 -6.73
C ASP A 102 20.97 -0.83 -8.21
N SER A 103 19.74 -0.69 -8.71
CA SER A 103 19.36 -1.03 -10.08
C SER A 103 19.63 0.10 -11.08
N ASP A 104 19.81 -0.25 -12.36
CA ASP A 104 19.92 0.69 -13.48
C ASP A 104 18.54 1.10 -14.05
N MET A 105 17.49 1.04 -13.22
CA MET A 105 16.11 1.37 -13.60
C MET A 105 15.88 2.89 -13.66
N ALA A 106 16.54 3.64 -12.78
CA ALA A 106 16.44 5.10 -12.70
C ALA A 106 17.81 5.72 -12.30
N PRO A 107 18.00 7.04 -12.53
CA PRO A 107 19.23 7.73 -12.15
C PRO A 107 19.55 7.60 -10.64
N LYS A 108 20.79 7.26 -10.32
CA LYS A 108 21.24 7.01 -8.92
C LYS A 108 21.07 8.22 -8.02
N ASP A 109 21.29 9.41 -8.57
CA ASP A 109 21.11 10.70 -7.89
C ASP A 109 19.65 10.96 -7.49
N GLN A 110 18.69 10.49 -8.29
CA GLN A 110 17.26 10.60 -7.97
C GLN A 110 16.91 9.72 -6.76
N TYR A 111 17.37 8.47 -6.73
CA TYR A 111 17.21 7.59 -5.57
C TYR A 111 17.88 8.17 -4.32
N GLN A 112 19.13 8.64 -4.43
CA GLN A 112 19.85 9.24 -3.31
C GLN A 112 19.13 10.48 -2.77
N SER A 113 18.61 11.32 -3.65
CA SER A 113 17.85 12.51 -3.28
C SER A 113 16.57 12.17 -2.51
N LEU A 114 15.81 11.17 -2.96
CA LEU A 114 14.63 10.69 -2.26
C LEU A 114 14.99 10.08 -0.89
N ILE A 115 16.04 9.27 -0.82
CA ILE A 115 16.54 8.67 0.43
C ILE A 115 16.89 9.75 1.46
N GLN A 116 17.62 10.79 1.05
CA GLN A 116 17.98 11.90 1.94
C GLN A 116 16.75 12.65 2.47
N LYS A 117 15.77 12.93 1.59
CA LYS A 117 14.50 13.54 1.99
C LYS A 117 13.71 12.68 2.96
N LEU A 118 13.64 11.37 2.72
CA LEU A 118 12.99 10.42 3.63
C LEU A 118 13.67 10.38 4.99
N ASP A 119 15.00 10.37 5.06
CA ASP A 119 15.73 10.38 6.33
C ASP A 119 15.44 11.64 7.15
N GLN A 120 15.35 12.77 6.46
CA GLN A 120 15.05 14.06 7.07
C GLN A 120 13.57 14.13 7.53
N ALA A 121 12.62 13.75 6.67
CA ALA A 121 11.20 13.64 7.02
C ALA A 121 10.94 12.65 8.17
N ASN A 122 11.64 11.52 8.20
CA ASN A 122 11.57 10.53 9.26
C ASN A 122 12.02 11.08 10.62
N LYS A 123 13.10 11.88 10.66
CA LYS A 123 13.51 12.56 11.90
C LYS A 123 12.42 13.52 12.39
N THR A 124 11.81 14.28 11.49
CA THR A 124 10.72 15.21 11.83
C THR A 124 9.49 14.46 12.34
N ALA A 125 9.05 13.40 11.64
CA ALA A 125 7.94 12.55 12.07
C ALA A 125 8.16 11.95 13.46
N GLN A 126 9.37 11.46 13.75
CA GLN A 126 9.71 10.94 15.08
C GLN A 126 9.63 11.99 16.18
N LYS A 127 10.00 13.26 15.90
CA LYS A 127 9.86 14.34 16.88
C LYS A 127 8.40 14.67 17.15
N VAL A 128 7.57 14.75 16.11
CA VAL A 128 6.11 14.96 16.23
C VAL A 128 5.47 13.83 17.05
N ALA A 129 5.81 12.57 16.76
CA ALA A 129 5.30 11.41 17.50
C ALA A 129 5.74 11.44 18.98
N LYS A 130 6.98 11.82 19.27
CA LYS A 130 7.48 12.01 20.65
C LYS A 130 6.73 13.13 21.37
N LYS A 131 6.45 14.24 20.69
CA LYS A 131 5.67 15.37 21.23
C LYS A 131 4.24 14.96 21.55
N ALA A 132 3.57 14.22 20.67
CA ALA A 132 2.24 13.68 20.94
C ALA A 132 2.23 12.78 22.17
N LYS A 133 3.23 11.88 22.30
CA LYS A 133 3.40 11.04 23.49
C LYS A 133 3.60 11.85 24.78
N ALA A 134 4.40 12.92 24.73
CA ALA A 134 4.63 13.80 25.88
C ALA A 134 3.35 14.54 26.30
N ILE A 135 2.66 15.18 25.34
CA ILE A 135 1.40 15.90 25.60
C ILE A 135 0.33 14.97 26.17
N ASN A 136 0.21 13.75 25.63
CA ASN A 136 -0.75 12.77 26.15
C ASN A 136 -0.38 12.30 27.56
N LYS A 137 0.91 12.16 27.88
CA LYS A 137 1.35 11.85 29.24
C LYS A 137 0.98 12.96 30.21
N ASP A 138 1.21 14.22 29.84
CA ASP A 138 0.87 15.38 30.67
C ASP A 138 -0.65 15.50 30.85
N TYR A 139 -1.42 15.28 29.79
CA TYR A 139 -2.88 15.22 29.84
C TYR A 139 -3.36 14.17 30.86
N GLN A 140 -2.79 12.97 30.87
CA GLN A 140 -3.16 11.92 31.83
C GLN A 140 -2.85 12.33 33.28
N ILE A 141 -1.71 12.97 33.52
CA ILE A 141 -1.33 13.48 34.85
C ILE A 141 -2.30 14.58 35.28
N LEU A 142 -2.64 15.51 34.39
CA LEU A 142 -3.57 16.60 34.67
C LEU A 142 -4.99 16.08 34.88
N LYS A 143 -5.46 15.10 34.11
CA LYS A 143 -6.81 14.54 34.25
C LYS A 143 -7.08 14.04 35.67
N ALA A 144 -6.07 13.48 36.34
CA ALA A 144 -6.17 13.01 37.72
C ALA A 144 -6.03 14.12 38.78
N LYS A 145 -5.29 15.20 38.49
CA LYS A 145 -4.91 16.23 39.48
C LYS A 145 -5.69 17.54 39.34
N ASN A 146 -6.04 17.92 38.12
CA ASN A 146 -6.71 19.15 37.75
C ASN A 146 -7.48 18.96 36.42
N PRO A 147 -8.72 18.47 36.47
CA PRO A 147 -9.53 18.19 35.28
C PRO A 147 -9.81 19.41 34.40
N GLU A 148 -9.88 20.61 34.97
CA GLU A 148 -10.08 21.85 34.23
C GLU A 148 -8.87 22.14 33.32
N LYS A 149 -7.65 22.06 33.87
CA LYS A 149 -6.42 22.20 33.07
C LYS A 149 -6.24 21.09 32.04
N ALA A 150 -6.68 19.86 32.34
CA ALA A 150 -6.67 18.77 31.37
C ALA A 150 -7.60 19.08 30.18
N SER A 151 -8.79 19.60 30.46
CA SER A 151 -9.78 20.00 29.45
C SER A 151 -9.26 21.14 28.57
N GLN A 152 -8.61 22.15 29.20
CA GLN A 152 -7.95 23.22 28.45
C GLN A 152 -6.83 22.68 27.55
N LEU A 153 -5.95 21.80 28.06
CA LEU A 153 -4.89 21.19 27.26
C LEU A 153 -5.45 20.43 26.05
N MET A 154 -6.54 19.69 26.22
CA MET A 154 -7.21 19.00 25.11
C MET A 154 -7.78 19.98 24.09
N ALA A 155 -8.45 21.06 24.54
CA ALA A 155 -8.96 22.10 23.66
C ALA A 155 -7.83 22.80 22.86
N ASP A 156 -6.68 23.05 23.50
CA ASP A 156 -5.51 23.67 22.89
C ASP A 156 -4.87 22.78 21.79
N GLN A 157 -5.21 21.49 21.72
CA GLN A 157 -4.70 20.57 20.69
C GLN A 157 -5.63 20.40 19.49
N VAL A 158 -6.84 20.99 19.48
CA VAL A 158 -7.83 20.77 18.42
C VAL A 158 -7.28 21.12 17.04
N SER A 159 -6.65 22.29 16.89
CA SER A 159 -6.08 22.73 15.60
C SER A 159 -4.94 21.81 15.14
N GLN A 160 -4.06 21.39 16.05
CA GLN A 160 -2.94 20.51 15.75
C GLN A 160 -3.42 19.10 15.40
N ASN A 161 -4.53 18.63 16.00
CA ASN A 161 -5.14 17.36 15.65
C ASN A 161 -5.78 17.40 14.25
N GLN A 162 -6.42 18.52 13.88
CA GLN A 162 -6.93 18.71 12.52
C GLN A 162 -5.79 18.69 11.49
N GLU A 163 -4.67 19.36 11.78
CA GLU A 163 -3.48 19.31 10.92
C GLU A 163 -2.88 17.90 10.83
N LEU A 164 -2.79 17.17 11.95
CA LEU A 164 -2.34 15.77 11.95
C LEU A 164 -3.22 14.87 11.06
N LEU A 165 -4.54 15.05 11.09
CA LEU A 165 -5.46 14.32 10.21
C LEU A 165 -5.33 14.75 8.74
N ALA A 166 -5.10 16.03 8.47
CA ALA A 166 -4.85 16.51 7.11
C ALA A 166 -3.56 15.91 6.53
N ILE A 167 -2.48 15.88 7.32
CA ILE A 167 -1.21 15.23 6.95
C ILE A 167 -1.43 13.73 6.71
N PHE A 168 -2.21 13.05 7.57
CA PHE A 168 -2.58 11.65 7.38
C PHE A 168 -3.33 11.42 6.07
N LYS A 169 -4.38 12.20 5.80
CA LYS A 169 -5.11 12.16 4.53
C LYS A 169 -4.20 12.35 3.34
N LYS A 170 -3.26 13.30 3.42
CA LYS A 170 -2.31 13.56 2.34
C LYS A 170 -1.37 12.37 2.12
N ALA A 171 -0.82 11.80 3.19
CA ALA A 171 0.02 10.61 3.11
C ALA A 171 -0.73 9.43 2.47
N GLU A 172 -1.95 9.12 2.92
CA GLU A 172 -2.75 8.02 2.36
C GLU A 172 -3.22 8.29 0.92
N SER A 173 -3.59 9.52 0.59
CA SER A 173 -4.05 9.86 -0.76
C SER A 173 -2.92 9.88 -1.79
N GLN A 174 -1.74 10.38 -1.42
CA GLN A 174 -0.64 10.65 -2.36
C GLN A 174 0.44 9.56 -2.38
N LEU A 175 0.76 8.91 -1.25
CA LEU A 175 1.81 7.89 -1.20
C LEU A 175 1.28 6.47 -1.46
N VAL A 176 0.03 6.17 -1.09
CA VAL A 176 -0.54 4.83 -1.28
C VAL A 176 -1.12 4.69 -2.67
N LYS A 177 -0.60 3.72 -3.40
CA LYS A 177 -1.05 3.22 -4.70
C LYS A 177 -1.45 1.75 -4.56
N LEU A 178 -1.98 1.18 -5.63
CA LEU A 178 -2.40 -0.21 -5.69
C LEU A 178 -1.75 -0.90 -6.89
N THR A 179 -1.48 -2.20 -6.77
CA THR A 179 -1.30 -3.06 -7.93
C THR A 179 -2.65 -3.25 -8.65
N TRP A 180 -2.60 -3.90 -9.82
CA TRP A 180 -3.82 -4.26 -10.55
C TRP A 180 -4.66 -5.34 -9.84
N GLU A 181 -4.06 -6.04 -8.90
CA GLU A 181 -4.63 -7.05 -8.01
C GLU A 181 -4.97 -6.48 -6.64
N ASP A 182 -5.12 -5.15 -6.51
CA ASP A 182 -5.52 -4.46 -5.29
C ASP A 182 -4.56 -4.50 -4.09
N GLU A 183 -3.30 -4.90 -4.28
CA GLU A 183 -2.31 -4.88 -3.22
C GLU A 183 -1.73 -3.46 -3.00
N PRO A 184 -1.66 -2.97 -1.75
CA PRO A 184 -1.09 -1.65 -1.47
C PRO A 184 0.41 -1.58 -1.75
N ILE A 185 0.82 -0.55 -2.49
CA ILE A 185 2.20 -0.27 -2.85
C ILE A 185 2.50 1.24 -2.81
N PHE A 186 3.78 1.60 -2.88
CA PHE A 186 4.23 2.94 -3.28
C PHE A 186 4.30 3.06 -4.81
N ALA A 187 4.26 4.30 -5.33
CA ALA A 187 4.15 4.52 -6.76
C ALA A 187 5.36 3.98 -7.54
N HIS A 188 6.57 4.14 -6.98
CA HIS A 188 7.79 3.61 -7.60
C HIS A 188 7.82 2.07 -7.69
N GLU A 189 7.15 1.36 -6.78
CA GLU A 189 7.16 -0.11 -6.75
C GLU A 189 6.49 -0.70 -7.99
N HIS A 190 5.44 -0.04 -8.50
CA HIS A 190 4.74 -0.42 -9.72
C HIS A 190 5.73 -0.61 -10.89
N SER A 191 6.43 0.46 -11.26
CA SER A 191 7.38 0.40 -12.36
C SER A 191 8.61 -0.44 -12.04
N GLN A 192 9.12 -0.45 -10.80
CA GLN A 192 10.23 -1.35 -10.43
C GLN A 192 9.88 -2.82 -10.61
N ASN A 193 8.64 -3.21 -10.33
CA ASN A 193 8.17 -4.59 -10.48
C ASN A 193 7.95 -4.94 -11.96
N ASN A 194 7.32 -4.03 -12.71
CA ASN A 194 7.11 -4.21 -14.15
C ASN A 194 8.43 -4.30 -14.91
N ILE A 195 9.39 -3.40 -14.67
CA ILE A 195 10.71 -3.44 -15.31
C ILE A 195 11.41 -4.77 -15.01
N GLN A 196 11.37 -5.23 -13.75
CA GLN A 196 12.01 -6.49 -13.38
C GLN A 196 11.40 -7.70 -14.08
N ALA A 197 10.07 -7.76 -14.20
CA ALA A 197 9.39 -8.84 -14.92
C ALA A 197 9.70 -8.78 -16.43
N LEU A 198 9.64 -7.59 -17.03
CA LEU A 198 9.94 -7.37 -18.44
C LEU A 198 11.40 -7.71 -18.80
N GLU A 199 12.37 -7.29 -17.99
CA GLU A 199 13.79 -7.60 -18.21
C GLU A 199 14.05 -9.12 -18.16
N LYS A 200 13.43 -9.83 -17.19
CA LYS A 200 13.53 -11.29 -17.12
C LYS A 200 12.84 -11.98 -18.30
N ALA A 201 11.66 -11.49 -18.71
CA ALA A 201 10.97 -12.00 -19.88
C ALA A 201 11.84 -11.84 -21.14
N ARG A 202 12.45 -10.66 -21.34
CA ARG A 202 13.39 -10.41 -22.43
C ARG A 202 14.55 -11.41 -22.43
N ASP A 203 15.18 -11.62 -21.28
CA ASP A 203 16.31 -12.55 -21.13
C ASP A 203 15.91 -14.00 -21.46
N LEU A 204 14.68 -14.39 -21.12
CA LEU A 204 14.14 -15.70 -21.47
C LEU A 204 13.87 -15.81 -22.98
N LEU A 205 13.31 -14.78 -23.61
CA LEU A 205 13.10 -14.75 -25.06
C LEU A 205 14.42 -14.80 -25.84
N GLN A 206 15.46 -14.09 -25.39
CA GLN A 206 16.80 -14.16 -25.98
C GLN A 206 17.40 -15.58 -25.92
N LYS A 207 17.01 -16.37 -24.91
CA LYS A 207 17.39 -17.79 -24.76
C LYS A 207 16.45 -18.75 -25.48
N GLY A 208 15.46 -18.23 -26.22
CA GLY A 208 14.45 -19.02 -26.93
C GLY A 208 13.40 -19.68 -26.02
N LYS A 209 13.24 -19.19 -24.78
CA LYS A 209 12.39 -19.78 -23.74
C LYS A 209 11.05 -19.04 -23.60
N ALA A 210 10.27 -18.98 -24.67
CA ALA A 210 8.99 -18.25 -24.69
C ALA A 210 7.97 -18.76 -23.66
N GLN A 211 7.87 -20.08 -23.48
CA GLN A 211 6.94 -20.63 -22.48
C GLN A 211 7.31 -20.20 -21.05
N GLU A 212 8.60 -20.19 -20.71
CA GLU A 212 9.04 -19.71 -19.40
C GLU A 212 8.78 -18.19 -19.24
N ALA A 213 8.95 -17.39 -20.29
CA ALA A 213 8.64 -15.95 -20.23
C ALA A 213 7.16 -15.69 -19.94
N LEU A 214 6.26 -16.47 -20.56
CA LEU A 214 4.83 -16.44 -20.31
C LEU A 214 4.51 -16.88 -18.87
N ASP A 215 4.92 -18.09 -18.50
CA ASP A 215 4.50 -18.75 -17.25
C ASP A 215 5.13 -18.16 -15.99
N GLN A 216 6.24 -17.43 -16.13
CA GLN A 216 7.00 -16.94 -14.99
C GLN A 216 7.05 -15.42 -14.88
N GLU A 217 6.90 -14.65 -15.97
CA GLU A 217 7.21 -13.22 -15.90
C GLU A 217 6.11 -12.32 -16.47
N LEU A 218 5.63 -12.56 -17.69
CA LEU A 218 4.72 -11.62 -18.36
C LEU A 218 3.35 -11.48 -17.68
N TYR A 219 2.86 -12.53 -17.01
CA TYR A 219 1.59 -12.45 -16.26
C TYR A 219 1.67 -11.54 -15.02
N LYS A 220 2.88 -11.22 -14.54
CA LYS A 220 3.12 -10.35 -13.37
C LYS A 220 3.06 -8.85 -13.71
N VAL A 221 3.08 -8.51 -15.00
CA VAL A 221 3.04 -7.12 -15.44
C VAL A 221 1.59 -6.69 -15.49
N ASP A 222 1.18 -5.80 -14.60
CA ASP A 222 -0.18 -5.26 -14.54
C ASP A 222 -1.28 -6.34 -14.61
N ASN A 223 -2.44 -6.03 -15.20
CA ASN A 223 -3.55 -6.98 -15.33
C ASN A 223 -3.39 -7.97 -16.49
N ASN A 224 -2.18 -8.15 -17.04
CA ASN A 224 -1.98 -8.97 -18.24
C ASN A 224 -2.25 -10.46 -18.04
N TRP A 225 -2.45 -10.93 -16.81
CA TRP A 225 -2.96 -12.28 -16.54
C TRP A 225 -4.30 -12.56 -17.26
N TYR A 226 -5.17 -11.56 -17.44
CA TYR A 226 -6.40 -11.73 -18.21
C TYR A 226 -6.14 -12.09 -19.68
N ALA A 227 -5.04 -11.61 -20.29
CA ALA A 227 -4.68 -11.92 -21.67
C ALA A 227 -4.35 -13.41 -21.89
N TYR A 228 -4.26 -14.21 -20.81
CA TYR A 228 -4.01 -15.64 -20.92
C TYR A 228 -5.29 -16.41 -21.26
N ASP A 229 -6.38 -16.10 -20.59
CA ASP A 229 -7.58 -16.95 -20.61
C ASP A 229 -8.80 -16.26 -21.22
N PHE A 230 -8.71 -14.96 -21.50
CA PHE A 230 -9.82 -14.16 -22.00
C PHE A 230 -9.50 -13.48 -23.33
N ASP A 231 -10.56 -13.21 -24.10
CA ASP A 231 -10.45 -12.41 -25.31
C ASP A 231 -10.17 -10.93 -25.01
N LYS A 232 -9.87 -10.17 -26.08
CA LYS A 232 -9.48 -8.77 -25.98
C LYS A 232 -10.63 -7.87 -25.50
N GLU A 233 -11.88 -8.26 -25.75
CA GLU A 233 -13.04 -7.50 -25.30
C GLU A 233 -13.18 -7.58 -23.78
N VAL A 234 -13.08 -8.79 -23.21
CA VAL A 234 -13.10 -9.01 -21.76
C VAL A 234 -11.89 -8.37 -21.08
N TYR A 235 -10.69 -8.52 -21.65
CA TYR A 235 -9.48 -7.83 -21.18
C TYR A 235 -9.70 -6.31 -21.10
N ASN A 236 -10.17 -5.70 -22.18
CA ASN A 236 -10.43 -4.26 -22.24
C ASN A 236 -11.52 -3.83 -21.27
N TYR A 237 -12.57 -4.63 -21.08
CA TYR A 237 -13.64 -4.33 -20.13
C TYR A 237 -13.10 -4.14 -18.70
N PHE A 238 -12.27 -5.07 -18.22
CA PHE A 238 -11.69 -4.97 -16.88
C PHE A 238 -10.65 -3.85 -16.78
N THR A 239 -9.84 -3.63 -17.83
CA THR A 239 -8.91 -2.51 -17.91
C THR A 239 -9.65 -1.16 -17.83
N ASP A 240 -10.69 -0.98 -18.64
CA ASP A 240 -11.45 0.27 -18.69
C ASP A 240 -12.31 0.49 -17.45
N TYR A 241 -12.75 -0.58 -16.77
CA TYR A 241 -13.42 -0.46 -15.47
C TYR A 241 -12.55 0.28 -14.43
N VAL A 242 -11.24 0.08 -14.49
CA VAL A 242 -10.25 0.69 -13.59
C VAL A 242 -9.80 2.07 -14.09
N LEU A 243 -9.49 2.20 -15.38
CA LEU A 243 -8.91 3.43 -15.96
C LEU A 243 -9.95 4.48 -16.35
N LYS A 244 -11.16 4.06 -16.70
CA LYS A 244 -12.25 4.91 -17.20
C LYS A 244 -13.53 4.66 -16.40
N PRO A 245 -13.50 4.73 -15.05
CA PRO A 245 -14.72 4.57 -14.29
C PRO A 245 -15.69 5.70 -14.64
N GLY A 246 -16.98 5.36 -14.82
CA GLY A 246 -18.04 6.35 -14.99
C GLY A 246 -18.02 7.35 -13.83
N LYS A 247 -18.31 8.63 -14.11
CA LYS A 247 -18.21 9.73 -13.11
C LYS A 247 -19.13 9.52 -11.90
N GLU A 248 -20.19 8.74 -12.09
CA GLU A 248 -21.17 8.34 -11.09
C GLU A 248 -20.71 7.17 -10.20
N LYS A 249 -19.65 6.44 -10.59
CA LYS A 249 -19.16 5.28 -9.86
C LYS A 249 -18.16 5.70 -8.78
N LEU A 250 -18.56 5.55 -7.52
CA LEU A 250 -17.67 5.72 -6.38
C LEU A 250 -16.87 4.44 -6.15
N LEU A 251 -15.68 4.35 -6.76
CA LEU A 251 -14.77 3.21 -6.56
C LEU A 251 -13.66 3.59 -5.57
N TRP A 252 -13.38 2.72 -4.61
CA TRP A 252 -12.36 2.94 -3.58
C TRP A 252 -10.92 2.97 -4.14
N GLY A 253 -10.69 2.37 -5.31
CA GLY A 253 -9.40 2.35 -6.00
C GLY A 253 -9.18 3.48 -7.02
N THR A 254 -10.14 4.42 -7.17
CA THR A 254 -10.02 5.49 -8.18
C THR A 254 -8.74 6.31 -7.98
N GLY A 255 -7.93 6.42 -9.04
CA GLY A 255 -6.67 7.18 -9.03
C GLY A 255 -5.52 6.52 -8.26
N LYS A 256 -5.65 5.24 -7.91
CA LYS A 256 -4.65 4.47 -7.17
C LYS A 256 -3.73 3.61 -8.03
N ILE A 257 -4.10 3.31 -9.27
CA ILE A 257 -3.22 2.66 -10.24
C ILE A 257 -2.25 3.71 -10.82
N VAL A 258 -0.97 3.33 -10.92
CA VAL A 258 0.11 4.22 -11.40
C VAL A 258 0.08 4.33 -12.92
N SER A 259 0.10 3.20 -13.62
CA SER A 259 0.00 3.16 -15.09
C SER A 259 -0.46 1.78 -15.58
N HIS A 260 -0.59 1.64 -16.90
CA HIS A 260 -0.95 0.39 -17.56
C HIS A 260 0.00 0.09 -18.71
N ARG A 261 0.56 -1.12 -18.74
CA ARG A 261 1.27 -1.72 -19.87
C ARG A 261 0.40 -2.79 -20.48
N ASP A 262 -0.25 -2.45 -21.58
CA ASP A 262 -0.98 -3.43 -22.39
C ASP A 262 0.03 -4.34 -23.12
N LEU A 263 0.05 -5.62 -22.75
CA LEU A 263 0.85 -6.67 -23.39
C LEU A 263 -0.02 -7.72 -24.08
N TYR A 264 -1.30 -7.45 -24.31
CA TYR A 264 -2.25 -8.44 -24.83
C TYR A 264 -1.77 -9.07 -26.15
N ASP A 265 -1.42 -8.22 -27.12
CA ASP A 265 -0.99 -8.68 -28.45
C ASP A 265 0.39 -9.38 -28.40
N LEU A 266 1.27 -8.94 -27.49
CA LEU A 266 2.56 -9.58 -27.23
C LEU A 266 2.36 -11.02 -26.69
N ILE A 267 1.50 -11.18 -25.70
CA ILE A 267 1.19 -12.49 -25.08
C ILE A 267 0.55 -13.41 -26.11
N ALA A 268 -0.40 -12.91 -26.91
CA ALA A 268 -1.04 -13.68 -27.97
C ALA A 268 -0.01 -14.17 -29.02
N SER A 269 0.91 -13.29 -29.45
CA SER A 269 1.99 -13.66 -30.37
C SER A 269 2.89 -14.75 -29.78
N LEU A 270 3.34 -14.57 -28.53
CA LEU A 270 4.22 -15.53 -27.86
C LEU A 270 3.56 -16.89 -27.67
N LYS A 271 2.28 -16.95 -27.31
CA LYS A 271 1.52 -18.21 -27.22
C LYS A 271 1.49 -18.92 -28.57
N GLY A 272 1.21 -18.19 -29.65
CA GLY A 272 1.24 -18.74 -31.01
C GLY A 272 2.63 -19.28 -31.41
N LYS A 273 3.68 -18.52 -31.12
CA LYS A 273 5.07 -18.91 -31.43
C LYS A 273 5.58 -20.07 -30.58
N ALA A 274 5.21 -20.14 -29.30
CA ALA A 274 5.56 -21.23 -28.40
C ALA A 274 4.95 -22.56 -28.87
N ASN A 275 3.67 -22.54 -29.26
CA ASN A 275 2.97 -23.71 -29.82
C ASN A 275 3.63 -24.21 -31.12
N ASN A 276 4.12 -23.28 -31.95
CA ASN A 276 4.78 -23.58 -33.22
C ASN A 276 6.30 -23.84 -33.09
N LYS A 277 6.85 -23.87 -31.86
CA LYS A 277 8.29 -24.04 -31.57
C LYS A 277 9.19 -23.05 -32.30
N SER A 278 8.69 -21.84 -32.59
CA SER A 278 9.51 -20.77 -33.15
C SER A 278 10.61 -20.38 -32.16
N LYS A 279 11.74 -19.91 -32.68
CA LYS A 279 12.84 -19.34 -31.90
C LYS A 279 13.15 -17.89 -32.26
N ASP A 280 12.39 -17.31 -33.19
CA ASP A 280 12.54 -15.92 -33.58
C ASP A 280 11.56 -15.03 -32.82
N PHE A 281 12.10 -14.28 -31.87
CA PHE A 281 11.37 -13.40 -30.96
C PHE A 281 11.80 -11.94 -31.10
N LYS A 282 12.42 -11.54 -32.22
CA LYS A 282 12.96 -10.18 -32.39
C LYS A 282 11.89 -9.09 -32.22
N ASP A 283 10.72 -9.29 -32.80
CA ASP A 283 9.62 -8.32 -32.72
C ASP A 283 9.07 -8.24 -31.29
N GLU A 284 8.89 -9.38 -30.61
CA GLU A 284 8.43 -9.42 -29.22
C GLU A 284 9.44 -8.80 -28.25
N ILE A 285 10.73 -9.03 -28.48
CA ILE A 285 11.81 -8.40 -27.70
C ILE A 285 11.78 -6.88 -27.90
N ALA A 286 11.55 -6.38 -29.12
CA ALA A 286 11.44 -4.94 -29.38
C ALA A 286 10.25 -4.31 -28.64
N VAL A 287 9.10 -4.99 -28.58
CA VAL A 287 7.95 -4.56 -27.78
C VAL A 287 8.29 -4.52 -26.29
N ILE A 288 8.97 -5.54 -25.76
CA ILE A 288 9.42 -5.56 -24.36
C ILE A 288 10.42 -4.45 -24.07
N ASP A 289 11.38 -4.20 -24.96
CA ASP A 289 12.37 -3.12 -24.79
C ASP A 289 11.70 -1.73 -24.75
N GLN A 290 10.68 -1.51 -25.60
CA GLN A 290 9.87 -0.29 -25.53
C GLN A 290 9.08 -0.20 -24.22
N ALA A 291 8.47 -1.30 -23.78
CA ALA A 291 7.74 -1.33 -22.51
C ALA A 291 8.66 -1.03 -21.31
N ILE A 292 9.89 -1.54 -21.31
CA ILE A 292 10.92 -1.22 -20.30
C ILE A 292 11.25 0.27 -20.35
N ALA A 293 11.46 0.85 -21.54
CA ALA A 293 11.76 2.27 -21.67
C ALA A 293 10.63 3.17 -21.12
N ASP A 294 9.39 2.80 -21.42
CA ASP A 294 8.20 3.49 -20.93
C ASP A 294 8.07 3.39 -19.40
N GLU A 295 8.27 2.21 -18.82
CA GLU A 295 8.24 2.02 -17.37
C GLU A 295 9.38 2.76 -16.66
N LYS A 296 10.57 2.86 -17.27
CA LYS A 296 11.64 3.72 -16.74
C LYS A 296 11.24 5.20 -16.74
N ALA A 297 10.43 5.65 -17.70
CA ALA A 297 9.90 7.02 -17.69
C ALA A 297 8.85 7.20 -16.58
N VAL A 298 7.94 6.25 -16.39
CA VAL A 298 6.96 6.27 -15.29
C VAL A 298 7.65 6.25 -13.92
N LEU A 299 8.69 5.44 -13.75
CA LEU A 299 9.48 5.38 -12.53
C LEU A 299 10.12 6.73 -12.20
N LYS A 300 10.73 7.41 -13.18
CA LYS A 300 11.33 8.73 -12.99
C LYS A 300 10.29 9.75 -12.53
N VAL A 301 9.09 9.73 -13.11
CA VAL A 301 7.99 10.62 -12.69
C VAL A 301 7.54 10.30 -11.26
N SER A 302 7.36 9.01 -10.94
CA SER A 302 6.92 8.53 -9.63
C SER A 302 7.91 8.93 -8.53
N LEU A 303 9.21 8.75 -8.73
CA LEU A 303 10.24 9.15 -7.78
C LEU A 303 10.24 10.68 -7.55
N THR A 304 10.04 11.49 -8.59
CA THR A 304 9.94 12.95 -8.46
C THR A 304 8.71 13.37 -7.66
N GLN A 305 7.55 12.80 -8.00
CA GLN A 305 6.30 13.09 -7.28
C GLN A 305 6.41 12.68 -5.81
N GLU A 306 6.93 11.49 -5.51
CA GLU A 306 7.16 11.05 -4.13
C GLU A 306 8.11 12.01 -3.38
N MET A 307 9.19 12.48 -4.01
CA MET A 307 10.07 13.49 -3.41
C MET A 307 9.34 14.80 -3.05
N GLU A 308 8.46 15.28 -3.92
CA GLU A 308 7.65 16.48 -3.69
C GLU A 308 6.66 16.28 -2.54
N VAL A 309 5.98 15.13 -2.52
CA VAL A 309 5.04 14.75 -1.46
C VAL A 309 5.76 14.66 -0.12
N ILE A 310 6.91 13.98 -0.05
CA ILE A 310 7.71 13.84 1.16
C ILE A 310 8.20 15.20 1.67
N ALA A 311 8.69 16.07 0.79
CA ALA A 311 9.10 17.42 1.17
C ALA A 311 7.92 18.23 1.73
N SER A 312 6.74 18.11 1.11
CA SER A 312 5.56 18.81 1.59
C SER A 312 5.05 18.26 2.94
N LEU A 313 5.04 16.93 3.12
CA LEU A 313 4.67 16.31 4.39
C LEU A 313 5.65 16.71 5.51
N GLU A 314 6.96 16.75 5.22
CA GLU A 314 7.94 17.23 6.18
C GLU A 314 7.67 18.69 6.59
N ALA A 315 7.41 19.58 5.62
CA ALA A 315 7.12 20.98 5.89
C ALA A 315 5.88 21.15 6.77
N GLU A 316 4.83 20.36 6.54
CA GLU A 316 3.61 20.35 7.35
C GLU A 316 3.88 19.80 8.76
N LEU A 317 4.63 18.69 8.88
CA LEU A 317 5.03 18.12 10.16
C LEU A 317 5.88 19.10 10.98
N ASN A 318 6.77 19.87 10.35
CA ASN A 318 7.59 20.87 11.02
C ASN A 318 6.76 22.02 11.63
N LYS A 319 5.61 22.39 11.04
CA LYS A 319 4.72 23.42 11.59
C LYS A 319 4.07 23.00 12.90
N ILE A 320 3.87 21.71 13.10
CA ILE A 320 3.19 21.14 14.29
C ILE A 320 4.15 20.46 15.27
N ASN A 321 5.43 20.30 14.89
CA ASN A 321 6.50 19.85 15.77
C ASN A 321 6.72 20.81 16.95
#